data_AF-A0AAW1T920-F1
#
_entry.id   AF-A0AAW1T920-F1
#
_cell.length_a   1.000
_cell.length_b   1.000
_cell.length_c   1.000
_cell.angle_alpha   90.00
_cell.angle_beta   90.00
_cell.angle_gamma   90.00
#
_symmetry.space_group_name_H-M   'P 1'
#
loop_
_entity.id
_entity.type
_entity.pdbx_description
1 polymer ?
#
loop_
_entity_poly.entity_id
_entity_poly.type
_entity_poly.pdbx_seq_one_letter_code
_entity_poly.pdbx_strand_id
1 'polypeptide(L)'
;MLKRVSCGRPKILRRVLTTPYCPSPLPACKPQAHVTGSTNCNRAGSGRSDSLHSQVTSNSWHGQAPARAQPRVEQRLRINSLVVVEGKADKRAVLNALDAPVAVTSGAINGRTLEQLQKQMQDRAAMIILMDPDVAGRQARNRLSDFFPAALHSFVPQLEATSPIPSRWHEAGNIGVEHAPPQAIRRLASSNP
;
A
#
# COMPACT_ATOMS: atom_id res chain seq x y z
N MET A 1 29.28 52.13 -23.50
CA MET A 1 28.06 52.42 -22.71
C MET A 1 26.84 52.28 -23.62
N LEU A 2 26.09 51.18 -23.51
CA LEU A 2 24.85 50.95 -24.24
C LEU A 2 23.76 50.55 -23.25
N LYS A 3 22.84 51.49 -23.00
CA LYS A 3 21.68 51.32 -22.11
C LYS A 3 20.67 50.38 -22.80
N ARG A 4 20.54 49.15 -22.31
CA ARG A 4 19.44 48.27 -22.72
C ARG A 4 18.18 48.66 -21.97
N VAL A 5 17.18 49.04 -22.74
CA VAL A 5 15.83 49.43 -22.31
C VAL A 5 15.11 48.21 -21.74
N SER A 6 14.57 48.37 -20.54
CA SER A 6 13.79 47.37 -19.80
C SER A 6 12.38 47.27 -20.39
N CYS A 7 12.05 46.14 -21.01
CA CYS A 7 10.71 45.83 -21.49
C CYS A 7 9.89 45.22 -20.33
N GLY A 8 8.83 45.90 -19.92
CA GLY A 8 7.98 45.51 -18.79
C GLY A 8 7.28 44.16 -18.99
N ARG A 9 7.24 43.38 -17.91
CA ARG A 9 6.47 42.13 -17.83
C ARG A 9 4.96 42.45 -17.70
N PRO A 10 4.07 41.81 -18.47
CA PRO A 10 2.63 41.93 -18.25
C PRO A 10 2.22 41.21 -16.95
N LYS A 11 1.53 41.94 -16.06
CA LYS A 11 0.92 41.38 -14.85
C LYS A 11 -0.32 40.57 -15.23
N ILE A 12 -0.22 39.25 -15.23
CA ILE A 12 -1.37 38.36 -15.37
C ILE A 12 -2.15 38.37 -14.04
N LEU A 13 -3.30 39.05 -14.03
CA LEU A 13 -4.28 39.00 -12.95
C LEU A 13 -4.84 37.58 -12.82
N ARG A 14 -4.40 36.84 -11.80
CA ARG A 14 -5.04 35.58 -11.40
C ARG A 14 -6.40 35.89 -10.79
N ARG A 15 -7.45 35.58 -11.53
CA ARG A 15 -8.85 35.56 -11.07
C ARG A 15 -8.99 34.44 -10.04
N VAL A 16 -9.05 34.81 -8.76
CA VAL A 16 -9.37 33.90 -7.66
C VAL A 16 -10.85 33.54 -7.77
N LEU A 17 -11.15 32.35 -8.25
CA LEU A 17 -12.49 31.77 -8.16
C LEU A 17 -12.62 31.16 -6.76
N THR A 18 -13.14 31.94 -5.82
CA THR A 18 -13.65 31.44 -4.55
C THR A 18 -14.94 30.67 -4.81
N THR A 19 -14.89 29.35 -4.74
CA THR A 19 -16.08 28.50 -4.73
C THR A 19 -16.69 28.53 -3.32
N PRO A 20 -17.99 28.82 -3.16
CA PRO A 20 -18.66 28.64 -1.88
C PRO A 20 -19.02 27.15 -1.67
N TYR A 21 -18.45 26.60 -0.60
CA TYR A 21 -19.10 25.73 0.40
C TYR A 21 -20.28 24.83 -0.05
N CYS A 22 -20.06 23.51 -0.01
CA CYS A 22 -21.10 22.49 0.12
C CYS A 22 -20.66 21.43 1.15
N PRO A 23 -21.16 21.44 2.40
CA PRO A 23 -21.04 20.31 3.31
C PRO A 23 -22.17 19.31 3.03
N SER A 24 -21.80 18.09 2.71
CA SER A 24 -22.70 16.95 2.56
C SER A 24 -23.44 16.66 3.88
N PRO A 25 -24.73 16.27 3.86
CA PRO A 25 -25.47 15.92 5.08
C PRO A 25 -25.04 14.57 5.64
N LEU A 26 -24.74 14.54 6.94
CA LEU A 26 -24.49 13.32 7.73
C LEU A 26 -25.79 12.50 7.91
N PRO A 27 -25.73 11.16 7.93
CA PRO A 27 -26.91 10.31 8.14
C PRO A 27 -27.38 10.33 9.61
N ALA A 28 -28.71 10.40 9.76
CA ALA A 28 -29.45 10.53 11.00
C ALA A 28 -29.21 9.41 12.03
N CYS A 29 -29.04 9.83 13.28
CA CYS A 29 -29.01 9.00 14.48
C CYS A 29 -30.42 8.41 14.73
N LYS A 30 -30.54 7.08 14.87
CA LYS A 30 -31.82 6.42 15.21
C LYS A 30 -32.07 6.49 16.73
N PRO A 31 -33.30 6.74 17.17
CA PRO A 31 -33.64 6.86 18.59
C PRO A 31 -33.64 5.52 19.33
N GLN A 32 -33.30 5.61 20.61
CA GLN A 32 -33.23 4.55 21.61
C GLN A 32 -34.63 3.97 21.91
N ALA A 33 -34.71 2.65 22.02
CA ALA A 33 -35.91 1.96 22.46
C ALA A 33 -36.10 2.14 23.98
N HIS A 34 -37.26 2.70 24.34
CA HIS A 34 -37.76 2.75 25.71
C HIS A 34 -38.09 1.34 26.21
N VAL A 35 -37.53 0.97 27.37
CA VAL A 35 -37.99 -0.19 28.15
C VAL A 35 -38.99 0.33 29.18
N THR A 36 -40.28 0.12 28.94
CA THR A 36 -41.32 0.29 29.96
C THR A 36 -41.45 -1.00 30.77
N GLY A 37 -41.38 -0.87 32.09
CA GLY A 37 -41.51 -1.98 33.02
C GLY A 37 -42.91 -2.60 33.04
N SER A 38 -42.95 -3.87 33.45
CA SER A 38 -44.14 -4.51 33.98
C SER A 38 -43.79 -5.15 35.32
N THR A 39 -44.35 -4.57 36.37
CA THR A 39 -44.46 -5.11 37.72
C THR A 39 -45.13 -6.48 37.67
N ASN A 40 -44.60 -7.46 38.41
CA ASN A 40 -45.48 -8.41 39.08
C ASN A 40 -44.85 -8.87 40.40
N CYS A 41 -45.46 -8.47 41.49
CA CYS A 41 -45.15 -8.92 42.84
C CYS A 41 -46.16 -10.02 43.18
N ASN A 42 -45.70 -11.20 43.58
CA ASN A 42 -46.47 -12.07 44.44
C ASN A 42 -45.60 -12.67 45.54
N ARG A 43 -46.22 -12.70 46.71
CA ARG A 43 -45.65 -12.80 48.05
C ARG A 43 -45.84 -14.22 48.61
N ALA A 44 -44.84 -14.62 49.40
CA ALA A 44 -44.84 -15.60 50.50
C ALA A 44 -45.03 -17.10 50.20
N GLY A 45 -44.19 -17.91 50.85
CA GLY A 45 -44.36 -19.36 50.98
C GLY A 45 -43.10 -20.05 51.45
N SER A 46 -42.95 -20.21 52.77
CA SER A 46 -41.96 -21.06 53.43
C SER A 46 -42.15 -22.54 53.08
N GLY A 47 -41.08 -23.28 52.79
CA GLY A 47 -41.16 -24.75 52.70
C GLY A 47 -39.98 -25.43 52.01
N ARG A 48 -39.17 -26.08 52.85
CA ARG A 48 -38.37 -27.32 52.69
C ARG A 48 -38.12 -27.88 51.27
N SER A 49 -36.83 -28.22 51.07
CA SER A 49 -36.25 -29.32 50.29
C SER A 49 -37.10 -29.92 49.17
N ASP A 50 -36.59 -29.88 47.93
CA ASP A 50 -36.47 -31.08 47.12
C ASP A 50 -35.49 -30.89 45.96
N SER A 51 -34.65 -31.91 45.79
CA SER A 51 -33.74 -32.11 44.68
C SER A 51 -34.45 -31.98 43.34
N LEU A 52 -34.07 -30.99 42.52
CA LEU A 52 -34.40 -30.98 41.11
C LEU A 52 -33.13 -30.73 40.31
N HIS A 53 -32.73 -31.81 39.64
CA HIS A 53 -31.72 -31.85 38.59
C HIS A 53 -31.90 -30.66 37.64
N SER A 54 -30.96 -29.71 37.66
CA SER A 54 -30.83 -28.75 36.57
C SER A 54 -30.34 -29.52 35.35
N GLN A 55 -31.29 -29.99 34.54
CA GLN A 55 -30.99 -30.41 33.18
C GLN A 55 -30.45 -29.18 32.46
N VAL A 56 -29.13 -29.13 32.30
CA VAL A 56 -28.47 -28.30 31.31
C VAL A 56 -28.98 -28.79 29.97
N THR A 57 -30.07 -28.22 29.45
CA THR A 57 -30.39 -28.38 28.04
C THR A 57 -29.30 -27.64 27.31
N SER A 58 -28.32 -28.40 26.82
CA SER A 58 -27.31 -27.94 25.88
C SER A 58 -28.04 -27.32 24.70
N ASN A 59 -28.15 -25.99 24.69
CA ASN A 59 -28.60 -25.29 23.50
C ASN A 59 -27.56 -25.64 22.43
N SER A 60 -27.97 -26.52 21.52
CA SER A 60 -27.17 -27.00 20.42
C SER A 60 -26.84 -25.80 19.54
N TRP A 61 -25.58 -25.38 19.59
CA TRP A 61 -25.04 -24.34 18.73
C TRP A 61 -24.91 -24.91 17.30
N HIS A 62 -26.03 -25.07 16.60
CA HIS A 62 -26.05 -25.30 15.15
C HIS A 62 -25.84 -23.96 14.40
N GLY A 63 -24.86 -23.17 14.85
CA GLY A 63 -24.31 -22.09 14.06
C GLY A 63 -23.30 -22.71 13.10
N GLN A 64 -23.69 -22.91 11.84
CA GLN A 64 -22.72 -23.21 10.80
C GLN A 64 -21.67 -22.10 10.82
N ALA A 65 -20.43 -22.44 11.17
CA ALA A 65 -19.33 -21.51 11.08
C ALA A 65 -19.31 -20.94 9.66
N PRO A 66 -19.23 -19.60 9.48
CA PRO A 66 -19.18 -19.04 8.14
C PRO A 66 -18.04 -19.72 7.40
N ALA A 67 -18.33 -20.25 6.21
CA ALA A 67 -17.37 -20.92 5.36
C ALA A 67 -16.09 -20.08 5.33
N ARG A 68 -14.99 -20.68 5.79
CA ARG A 68 -13.68 -20.06 5.97
C ARG A 68 -13.40 -19.19 4.75
N ALA A 69 -13.49 -17.87 4.91
CA ALA A 69 -13.31 -16.92 3.82
C ALA A 69 -11.95 -17.23 3.21
N GLN A 70 -11.95 -17.82 2.02
CA GLN A 70 -10.72 -18.09 1.29
C GLN A 70 -10.02 -16.73 1.20
N PRO A 71 -8.75 -16.61 1.62
CA PRO A 71 -8.04 -15.36 1.42
C PRO A 71 -8.13 -15.09 -0.08
N ARG A 72 -8.81 -14.01 -0.48
CA ARG A 72 -8.80 -13.59 -1.87
C ARG A 72 -7.32 -13.43 -2.17
N VAL A 73 -6.78 -14.34 -3.00
CA VAL A 73 -5.44 -14.19 -3.52
C VAL A 73 -5.50 -12.89 -4.30
N GLU A 74 -5.05 -11.82 -3.67
CA GLU A 74 -5.10 -10.48 -4.22
C GLU A 74 -4.35 -10.56 -5.54
N GLN A 75 -5.07 -10.42 -6.66
CA GLN A 75 -4.55 -10.83 -7.96
C GLN A 75 -3.23 -10.14 -8.26
N ARG A 76 -2.13 -10.91 -8.22
CA ARG A 76 -0.80 -10.44 -8.56
C ARG A 76 -0.74 -10.27 -10.07
N LEU A 77 -0.38 -9.08 -10.52
CA LEU A 77 -0.27 -8.78 -11.94
C LEU A 77 0.95 -9.54 -12.50
N ARG A 78 0.73 -10.39 -13.50
CA ARG A 78 1.78 -11.12 -14.22
C ARG A 78 2.42 -10.23 -15.26
N ILE A 79 3.74 -10.11 -15.22
CA ILE A 79 4.52 -9.36 -16.21
C ILE A 79 5.75 -10.16 -16.64
N ASN A 80 6.13 -10.08 -17.93
CA ASN A 80 7.33 -10.76 -18.45
C ASN A 80 8.58 -9.84 -18.44
N SER A 81 8.66 -8.97 -17.44
CA SER A 81 9.74 -8.00 -17.28
C SER A 81 10.60 -8.34 -16.07
N LEU A 82 11.91 -8.15 -16.17
CA LEU A 82 12.82 -8.28 -15.05
C LEU A 82 12.76 -7.02 -14.19
N VAL A 83 12.34 -7.15 -12.93
CA VAL A 83 12.32 -6.03 -11.99
C VAL A 83 13.63 -6.01 -11.19
N VAL A 84 14.38 -4.92 -11.29
CA VAL A 84 15.63 -4.70 -10.55
C VAL A 84 15.35 -3.75 -9.39
N VAL A 85 15.66 -4.18 -8.17
CA VAL A 85 15.47 -3.41 -6.94
C VAL A 85 16.77 -3.31 -6.15
N GLU A 86 16.88 -2.32 -5.26
CA GLU A 86 18.06 -2.13 -4.42
C GLU A 86 18.11 -3.13 -3.24
N GLY A 87 17.00 -3.26 -2.52
CA GLY A 87 16.94 -3.99 -1.26
C GLY A 87 16.15 -5.29 -1.30
N LYS A 88 16.39 -6.11 -0.27
CA LYS A 88 15.56 -7.30 0.00
C LYS A 88 14.14 -6.91 0.43
N ALA A 89 13.97 -5.75 1.07
CA ALA A 89 12.66 -5.26 1.49
C ALA A 89 11.79 -4.93 0.27
N ASP A 90 12.35 -4.20 -0.69
CA ASP A 90 11.72 -3.87 -1.97
C ASP A 90 11.33 -5.12 -2.75
N LYS A 91 12.23 -6.12 -2.80
CA LYS A 91 11.93 -7.40 -3.44
C LYS A 91 10.65 -8.02 -2.89
N ARG A 92 10.45 -7.99 -1.56
CA ARG A 92 9.22 -8.52 -0.96
C ARG A 92 8.00 -7.70 -1.37
N ALA A 93 8.10 -6.37 -1.37
CA ALA A 93 6.99 -5.51 -1.79
C ALA A 93 6.60 -5.76 -3.25
N VAL A 94 7.58 -5.89 -4.14
CA VAL A 94 7.37 -6.23 -5.55
C VAL A 94 6.74 -7.61 -5.70
N LEU A 95 7.26 -8.64 -5.02
CA LEU A 95 6.69 -9.99 -5.09
C LEU A 95 5.27 -10.06 -4.53
N ASN A 96 4.91 -9.21 -3.56
CA ASN A 96 3.54 -9.12 -3.06
C ASN A 96 2.59 -8.47 -4.09
N ALA A 97 3.11 -7.55 -4.91
CA ALA A 97 2.33 -6.82 -5.89
C ALA A 97 2.23 -7.53 -7.26
N LEU A 98 3.32 -8.15 -7.69
CA LEU A 98 3.56 -8.64 -9.05
C LEU A 98 3.97 -10.11 -9.05
N ASP A 99 3.68 -10.80 -10.15
CA ASP A 99 4.24 -12.11 -10.48
C ASP A 99 5.25 -11.91 -11.62
N ALA A 100 6.50 -11.65 -11.22
CA ALA A 100 7.60 -11.25 -12.08
C ALA A 100 8.94 -11.74 -11.50
N PRO A 101 9.97 -11.98 -12.35
CA PRO A 101 11.33 -12.18 -11.86
C PRO A 101 11.87 -10.89 -11.24
N VAL A 102 12.45 -11.00 -10.05
CA VAL A 102 13.01 -9.85 -9.29
C VAL A 102 14.48 -10.09 -8.94
N ALA A 103 15.35 -9.17 -9.35
CA ALA A 103 16.77 -9.13 -9.04
C ALA A 103 17.08 -8.03 -8.02
N VAL A 104 18.01 -8.30 -7.09
CA VAL A 104 18.39 -7.36 -6.03
C VAL A 104 19.84 -6.92 -6.24
N THR A 105 20.07 -5.62 -6.30
CA THR A 105 21.40 -5.01 -6.40
C THR A 105 21.77 -4.46 -5.02
N SER A 106 22.48 -5.24 -4.21
CA SER A 106 22.83 -4.92 -2.81
C SER A 106 23.70 -3.65 -2.63
N GLY A 107 23.16 -2.47 -2.94
CA GLY A 107 23.80 -1.14 -2.87
C GLY A 107 24.84 -0.84 -3.96
N ALA A 108 25.64 -1.82 -4.38
CA ALA A 108 26.69 -1.63 -5.37
C ALA A 108 26.57 -2.56 -6.58
N ILE A 109 26.61 -1.98 -7.78
CA ILE A 109 26.54 -2.72 -9.04
C ILE A 109 27.94 -3.10 -9.50
N ASN A 110 28.34 -4.32 -9.15
CA ASN A 110 29.61 -4.92 -9.57
C ASN A 110 29.47 -5.63 -10.94
N GLY A 111 30.58 -5.90 -11.62
CA GLY A 111 30.59 -6.60 -12.92
C GLY A 111 29.83 -7.94 -12.90
N ARG A 112 30.02 -8.75 -11.85
CA ARG A 112 29.27 -10.00 -11.64
C ARG A 112 27.75 -9.80 -11.60
N THR A 113 27.28 -8.69 -11.03
CA THR A 113 25.85 -8.37 -10.97
C THR A 113 25.33 -8.01 -12.35
N LEU A 114 26.10 -7.26 -13.13
CA LEU A 114 25.74 -6.91 -14.52
C LEU A 114 25.65 -8.14 -15.41
N GLU A 115 26.61 -9.07 -15.33
CA GLU A 115 26.57 -10.34 -16.06
C GLU A 115 25.34 -11.18 -15.70
N GLN A 116 25.00 -11.25 -14.42
CA GLN A 116 23.80 -11.94 -13.95
C GLN A 116 22.52 -11.30 -14.49
N LEU A 117 22.43 -9.96 -14.44
CA LEU A 117 21.30 -9.22 -14.99
C LEU A 117 21.18 -9.42 -16.50
N GLN A 118 22.30 -9.40 -17.23
CA GLN A 118 22.34 -9.64 -18.66
C GLN A 118 21.83 -11.04 -19.01
N LYS A 119 22.26 -12.08 -18.28
CA LYS A 119 21.77 -13.44 -18.46
C LYS A 119 20.28 -13.55 -18.19
N GLN A 120 19.78 -12.92 -17.13
CA GLN A 120 18.35 -12.93 -16.78
C GLN A 120 17.48 -12.19 -17.80
N MET A 121 18.04 -11.22 -18.50
CA MET A 121 17.34 -10.44 -19.53
C MET A 121 17.16 -11.17 -20.85
N GLN A 122 17.96 -12.21 -21.15
CA GLN A 122 17.94 -12.89 -22.46
C GLN A 122 16.55 -13.44 -22.84
N ASP A 123 15.77 -13.91 -21.86
CA ASP A 123 14.46 -14.51 -22.07
C ASP A 123 13.28 -13.56 -21.75
N ARG A 124 13.54 -12.25 -21.63
CA ARG A 124 12.58 -11.27 -21.08
C ARG A 124 12.33 -10.11 -22.03
N ALA A 125 11.14 -9.53 -21.94
CA ALA A 125 10.72 -8.44 -22.81
C ALA A 125 11.39 -7.12 -22.44
N ALA A 126 11.46 -6.80 -21.15
CA ALA A 126 11.97 -5.52 -20.66
C ALA A 126 12.63 -5.64 -19.28
N MET A 127 13.47 -4.66 -18.95
CA MET A 127 14.02 -4.45 -17.62
C MET A 127 13.31 -3.26 -16.99
N ILE A 128 12.79 -3.41 -15.78
CA ILE A 128 12.20 -2.31 -14.99
C ILE A 128 13.10 -2.06 -13.79
N ILE A 129 13.64 -0.85 -13.69
CA ILE A 129 14.50 -0.43 -12.58
C ILE A 129 13.67 0.35 -11.57
N LEU A 130 13.56 -0.19 -10.36
CA LEU A 130 12.81 0.36 -9.24
C LEU A 130 13.76 0.59 -8.06
N MET A 131 14.30 1.80 -7.99
CA MET A 131 15.28 2.23 -6.98
C MET A 131 14.88 3.56 -6.36
N ASP A 132 15.41 3.85 -5.17
CA ASP A 132 15.09 5.10 -4.49
C ASP A 132 15.74 6.31 -5.18
N PRO A 133 15.14 7.52 -5.00
CA PRO A 133 15.68 8.76 -5.56
C PRO A 133 16.84 9.34 -4.72
N ASP A 134 17.59 8.50 -4.02
CA ASP A 134 18.70 8.88 -3.16
C ASP A 134 20.04 8.94 -3.95
N VAL A 135 21.16 9.19 -3.26
CA VAL A 135 22.47 9.28 -3.93
C VAL A 135 22.90 7.91 -4.47
N ALA A 136 22.69 6.84 -3.72
CA ALA A 136 23.12 5.50 -4.11
C ALA A 136 22.27 4.99 -5.28
N GLY A 137 20.95 5.14 -5.22
CA GLY A 137 20.01 4.82 -6.28
C GLY A 137 20.29 5.59 -7.56
N ARG A 138 20.66 6.89 -7.49
CA ARG A 138 21.10 7.63 -8.69
C ARG A 138 22.37 7.05 -9.33
N GLN A 139 23.37 6.68 -8.53
CA GLN A 139 24.60 6.06 -9.05
C GLN A 139 24.31 4.70 -9.69
N ALA A 140 23.49 3.88 -9.04
CA ALA A 140 23.05 2.58 -9.54
C ALA A 140 22.25 2.72 -10.85
N ARG A 141 21.33 3.69 -10.92
CA ARG A 141 20.57 4.00 -12.15
C ARG A 141 21.48 4.38 -13.30
N ASN A 142 22.39 5.34 -13.10
CA ASN A 142 23.32 5.77 -14.15
C ASN A 142 24.12 4.58 -14.67
N ARG A 143 24.66 3.78 -13.75
CA ARG A 143 25.41 2.58 -14.13
C ARG A 143 24.55 1.59 -14.91
N LEU A 144 23.31 1.34 -14.51
CA LEU A 144 22.42 0.45 -15.27
C LEU A 144 22.04 1.02 -16.64
N SER A 145 21.81 2.33 -16.76
CA SER A 145 21.50 2.99 -18.03
C SER A 145 22.64 2.87 -19.04
N ASP A 146 23.89 2.89 -18.58
CA ASP A 146 25.07 2.73 -19.45
C ASP A 146 25.13 1.33 -20.08
N PHE A 147 24.74 0.28 -19.34
CA PHE A 147 24.76 -1.11 -19.83
C PHE A 147 23.44 -1.55 -20.50
N PHE A 148 22.31 -1.00 -20.04
CA PHE A 148 20.96 -1.36 -20.47
C PHE A 148 20.20 -0.09 -20.87
N PRO A 149 20.49 0.50 -22.05
CA PRO A 149 19.85 1.74 -22.49
C PRO A 149 18.33 1.59 -22.74
N ALA A 150 17.85 0.36 -22.94
CA ALA A 150 16.43 0.04 -23.09
C ALA A 150 15.70 -0.19 -21.76
N ALA A 151 16.39 -0.05 -20.61
CA ALA A 151 15.76 -0.26 -19.31
C ALA A 151 14.75 0.84 -18.98
N LEU A 152 13.61 0.43 -18.43
CA LEU A 152 12.51 1.31 -18.03
C LEU A 152 12.73 1.76 -16.58
N HIS A 153 12.94 3.05 -16.39
CA HIS A 153 13.17 3.63 -15.07
C HIS A 153 11.84 4.03 -14.43
N SER A 154 11.43 3.29 -13.40
CA SER A 154 10.20 3.56 -12.65
C SER A 154 10.50 4.17 -11.28
N PHE A 155 9.58 4.99 -10.78
CA PHE A 155 9.70 5.68 -9.49
C PHE A 155 8.36 5.58 -8.74
N VAL A 156 8.40 5.22 -7.46
CA VAL A 156 7.22 5.31 -6.61
C VAL A 156 7.02 6.77 -6.19
N PRO A 157 5.81 7.33 -6.30
CA PRO A 157 5.53 8.65 -5.76
C PRO A 157 5.86 8.73 -4.27
N GLN A 158 6.53 9.81 -3.85
CA GLN A 158 7.00 9.97 -2.46
C GLN A 158 5.88 9.78 -1.43
N LEU A 159 4.67 10.32 -1.71
CA LEU A 159 3.50 10.19 -0.85
C LEU A 159 3.12 8.72 -0.59
N GLU A 160 3.33 7.84 -1.57
CA GLU A 160 2.99 6.41 -1.47
C GLU A 160 4.15 5.58 -0.89
N ALA A 161 5.38 6.08 -1.01
CA ALA A 161 6.60 5.43 -0.51
C ALA A 161 6.99 5.88 0.92
N THR A 162 6.23 6.78 1.54
CA THR A 162 6.57 7.31 2.87
C THR A 162 6.02 6.42 3.99
N SER A 163 6.89 6.00 4.92
CA SER A 163 6.49 5.30 6.14
C SER A 163 5.73 6.25 7.07
N PRO A 164 4.46 5.96 7.42
CA PRO A 164 3.69 6.77 8.36
C PRO A 164 4.09 6.54 9.82
N ILE A 165 4.78 5.43 10.12
CA ILE A 165 5.11 5.00 11.47
C ILE A 165 6.65 4.95 11.61
N PRO A 166 7.23 5.45 12.72
CA PRO A 166 8.66 5.28 12.97
C PRO A 166 8.99 3.81 13.22
N SER A 167 10.15 3.38 12.74
CA SER A 167 10.70 2.06 13.00
C SER A 167 11.83 2.14 14.03
N ARG A 168 12.32 0.98 14.49
CA ARG A 168 13.52 0.91 15.35
C ARG A 168 14.79 1.51 14.71
N TRP A 169 14.79 1.72 13.39
CA TRP A 169 15.95 2.20 12.63
C TRP A 169 15.74 3.59 12.02
N HIS A 170 14.50 4.05 11.84
CA HIS A 170 14.16 5.27 11.11
C HIS A 170 12.94 5.98 11.69
N GLU A 171 12.92 7.31 11.63
CA GLU A 171 11.77 8.13 12.01
C GLU A 171 10.60 7.98 11.03
N ALA A 172 9.41 8.48 11.42
CA ALA A 172 8.29 8.62 10.50
C ALA A 172 8.69 9.58 9.37
N GLY A 173 8.34 9.24 8.13
CA GLY A 173 8.79 10.01 6.96
C GLY A 173 9.84 9.31 6.11
N ASN A 174 10.34 8.13 6.50
CA ASN A 174 11.28 7.36 5.67
C ASN A 174 10.65 7.00 4.32
N ILE A 175 11.38 7.21 3.21
CA ILE A 175 10.88 6.98 1.85
C ILE A 175 11.52 5.71 1.32
N GLY A 176 10.72 4.77 0.83
CA GLY A 176 11.21 3.54 0.23
C GLY A 176 10.10 2.73 -0.45
N VAL A 177 10.51 1.90 -1.42
CA VAL A 177 9.60 1.04 -2.17
C VAL A 177 8.90 0.02 -1.27
N GLU A 178 9.54 -0.39 -0.17
CA GLU A 178 8.96 -1.33 0.79
C GLU A 178 7.72 -0.81 1.52
N HIS A 179 7.53 0.52 1.54
CA HIS A 179 6.37 1.17 2.14
C HIS A 179 5.22 1.36 1.13
N ALA A 180 5.48 1.15 -0.16
CA ALA A 180 4.49 1.35 -1.21
C ALA A 180 3.35 0.34 -1.13
N PRO A 181 2.08 0.76 -1.31
CA PRO A 181 0.98 -0.18 -1.42
C PRO A 181 1.14 -1.02 -2.70
N PRO A 182 0.69 -2.29 -2.73
CA PRO A 182 0.84 -3.15 -3.91
C PRO A 182 0.26 -2.54 -5.20
N GLN A 183 -0.79 -1.74 -5.06
CA GLN A 183 -1.44 -1.03 -6.17
C GLN A 183 -0.52 0.00 -6.83
N ALA A 184 0.31 0.70 -6.06
CA ALA A 184 1.30 1.64 -6.59
C ALA A 184 2.31 0.93 -7.48
N ILE A 185 2.87 -0.19 -6.99
CA ILE A 185 3.84 -1.00 -7.73
C ILE A 185 3.21 -1.56 -9.02
N ARG A 186 1.94 -2.01 -8.97
CA ARG A 186 1.21 -2.47 -10.16
C ARG A 186 1.04 -1.39 -11.21
N ARG A 187 0.78 -0.14 -10.81
CA ARG A 187 0.67 0.99 -11.74
C ARG A 187 1.99 1.24 -12.48
N LEU A 188 3.12 1.19 -11.78
CA LEU A 188 4.45 1.40 -12.38
C LEU A 188 4.79 0.33 -13.42
N ALA A 189 4.42 -0.92 -13.15
CA ALA A 189 4.60 -2.01 -14.10
C ALA A 189 3.65 -1.91 -15.30
N SER A 190 2.44 -1.39 -15.11
CA SER A 190 1.43 -1.29 -16.17
C SER A 190 1.61 -0.07 -17.07
N SER A 191 2.20 1.01 -16.56
CA SER A 191 2.43 2.25 -17.30
C SER A 191 3.58 2.17 -18.30
N ASN A 192 4.35 1.08 -18.27
CA ASN A 192 5.56 0.89 -19.07
C ASN A 192 5.43 -0.45 -19.84
N PRO A 193 4.82 -0.43 -21.04
CA PRO A 193 4.57 -1.62 -21.86
C PRO A 193 5.86 -2.22 -22.45
#